data_AF-A0A1H2QS25-F1
#
_entry.id   AF-A0A1H2QS25-F1
#
_cell.length_a   1.000
_cell.length_b   1.000
_cell.length_c   1.000
_cell.angle_alpha   90.00
_cell.angle_beta   90.00
_cell.angle_gamma   90.00
#
_symmetry.space_group_name_H-M   'P 1'
#
loop_
_entity.id
_entity.type
_entity.pdbx_description
1 polymer ?
#
loop_
_entity_poly.entity_id
_entity_poly.type
_entity_poly.pdbx_seq_one_letter_code
_entity_poly.pdbx_strand_id
1 'polypeptide(L)' 'MPASPSILAERGLLRVVARKRENGNLSPIDCDVSYDVEIDGQEVLKSFVSFGEAIQFMDMVAPTERS' A
#
# COMPACT_ATOMS: atom_id res chain seq x y z
N MET A 1 17.39 -9.31 6.66
CA MET A 1 16.39 -9.76 5.66
C MET A 1 15.55 -8.55 5.35
N PRO A 2 15.54 -8.01 4.10
CA PRO A 2 14.57 -6.99 3.74
C PRO A 2 13.18 -7.59 4.01
N ALA A 3 12.34 -6.89 4.77
CA ALA A 3 10.97 -7.32 5.00
C ALA A 3 10.29 -7.37 3.62
N SER A 4 9.91 -8.57 3.18
CA SER A 4 9.20 -8.72 1.91
C SER A 4 7.92 -7.87 1.98
N PRO A 5 7.66 -7.01 0.99
CA PRO A 5 6.42 -6.25 0.94
C PRO A 5 5.21 -7.19 0.98
N SER A 6 4.28 -6.95 1.90
CA SER A 6 3.05 -7.74 1.99
C SER A 6 2.01 -7.13 1.07
N ILE A 7 1.71 -7.79 -0.04
CA ILE A 7 0.63 -7.39 -0.94
C ILE A 7 -0.71 -7.69 -0.24
N LEU A 8 -1.54 -6.66 -0.09
CA LEU A 8 -2.83 -6.73 0.60
C LEU A 8 -4.03 -6.67 -0.34
N ALA A 9 -3.87 -6.07 -1.52
CA ALA A 9 -4.89 -6.06 -2.56
C ALA A 9 -4.24 -5.93 -3.94
N GLU A 10 -4.91 -6.46 -4.97
CA GLU A 10 -4.48 -6.36 -6.37
C GLU A 10 -5.68 -6.13 -7.28
N ARG A 11 -5.54 -5.24 -8.26
CA ARG A 11 -6.51 -4.97 -9.32
C ARG A 11 -5.81 -4.67 -10.65
N GLY A 12 -5.79 -5.67 -11.52
CA GLY A 12 -5.06 -5.56 -12.78
C GLY A 12 -3.57 -5.31 -12.50
N LEU A 13 -3.07 -4.14 -12.91
CA LEU A 13 -1.69 -3.73 -12.66
C LEU A 13 -1.49 -3.04 -11.31
N LEU A 14 -2.55 -2.63 -10.62
CA LEU A 14 -2.45 -1.95 -9.33
C LEU A 14 -2.34 -2.93 -8.18
N ARG A 15 -1.45 -2.65 -7.23
CA ARG A 15 -1.26 -3.41 -6.00
C ARG A 15 -1.25 -2.48 -4.81
N VAL A 16 -1.87 -2.89 -3.71
CA VAL A 16 -1.72 -2.24 -2.40
C VAL A 16 -0.75 -3.06 -1.58
N VAL A 17 0.34 -2.43 -1.14
CA VAL A 17 1.44 -3.08 -0.44
C VAL A 17 1.63 -2.45 0.93
N ALA A 18 1.62 -3.27 1.98
CA ALA A 18 2.04 -2.83 3.29
C ALA A 18 3.57 -2.83 3.39
N ARG A 19 4.14 -1.65 3.63
CA ARG A 19 5.55 -1.47 3.97
C ARG A 19 5.66 -0.99 5.41
N LYS A 20 6.53 -1.65 6.17
CA LYS A 20 6.93 -1.17 7.48
C LYS A 20 7.87 0.01 7.27
N ARG A 21 7.53 1.20 7.77
CA ARG A 21 8.49 2.30 7.83
C ARG A 21 9.54 1.93 8.87
N GLU A 22 10.79 1.82 8.43
CA GLU A 22 11.94 1.74 9.32
C GLU A 22 12.15 3.13 9.93
N ASN A 23 11.39 3.47 10.96
CA ASN A 23 11.67 4.67 11.73
C ASN A 23 12.94 4.43 12.54
N GLY A 24 14.07 4.98 12.07
CA GLY A 24 15.42 4.73 12.60
C GLY A 24 15.68 5.20 14.03
N ASN A 25 14.68 5.75 14.73
CA ASN A 25 14.78 6.03 16.14
C ASN A 25 13.40 6.35 16.70
N LEU A 26 13.06 5.79 17.86
CA LEU A 26 11.99 6.21 18.78
C LEU A 26 10.60 5.55 18.60
N SER A 27 10.27 4.79 19.65
CA SER A 27 8.93 4.40 20.14
C SER A 27 8.39 3.02 19.72
N PRO A 28 8.29 2.06 20.65
CA PRO A 28 7.84 0.68 20.38
C PRO A 28 6.31 0.50 20.28
N ILE A 29 5.53 1.57 20.10
CA ILE A 29 4.06 1.52 20.27
C ILE A 29 3.30 1.83 18.97
N ASP A 30 3.91 2.53 18.01
CA ASP A 30 3.25 2.81 16.73
C ASP A 30 3.83 1.91 15.65
N CYS A 31 3.07 0.89 15.27
CA CYS A 31 3.39 0.06 14.13
C CYS A 31 3.21 0.94 12.88
N ASP A 32 4.25 1.69 12.52
CA ASP A 32 4.28 2.66 11.42
C ASP A 32 4.25 1.90 10.07
N VAL A 33 3.11 1.32 9.77
CA VAL A 33 2.84 0.60 8.52
C VAL A 33 2.24 1.59 7.54
N SER A 34 2.90 1.78 6.40
CA SER A 34 2.37 2.53 5.27
C SER A 34 1.82 1.56 4.22
N TYR A 35 0.78 2.00 3.52
CA TYR A 35 0.11 1.28 2.46
C TYR A 35 0.40 1.98 1.14
N ASP A 36 1.28 1.40 0.35
CA ASP A 36 1.66 1.93 -0.96
C ASP A 36 0.75 1.35 -2.03
N VAL A 37 0.14 2.21 -2.83
CA VAL A 37 -0.51 1.81 -4.07
C VAL A 37 0.54 1.88 -5.17
N GLU A 38 0.89 0.75 -5.76
CA GLU A 38 1.93 0.63 -6.77
C GLU A 38 1.41 -0.03 -8.05
N ILE A 39 2.09 0.24 -9.17
CA ILE A 39 1.84 -0.40 -10.47
C ILE A 39 2.87 -1.50 -10.65
N ASP A 40 2.41 -2.75 -10.63
CA ASP A 40 3.18 -3.98 -10.86
C ASP A 40 4.51 -4.08 -10.08
N GLY A 41 4.60 -3.45 -8.90
CA GLY A 41 5.84 -3.40 -8.11
C GLY A 41 6.96 -2.55 -8.70
N GLN A 42 6.69 -1.79 -9.77
CA GLN A 42 7.67 -0.94 -10.44
C GLN A 42 7.60 0.52 -9.96
N GLU A 43 6.38 1.04 -9.78
CA GLU A 43 6.16 2.46 -9.45
C GLU A 43 5.13 2.61 -8.33
N VAL A 44 5.48 3.38 -7.29
CA VAL A 44 4.52 3.75 -6.24
C VAL A 44 3.77 5.00 -6.68
N LEU A 45 2.46 4.88 -6.88
CA LEU A 45 1.58 6.00 -7.19
C LEU A 45 1.38 6.89 -5.98
N LYS A 46 1.06 6.28 -4.83
CA LYS A 46 0.76 7.00 -3.61
C LYS A 46 0.84 6.11 -2.37
N SER A 47 1.35 6.69 -1.28
CA SER A 47 1.42 6.06 0.04
C SER A 47 0.32 6.59 0.96
N PHE A 48 -0.27 5.70 1.76
CA PHE A 48 -1.31 6.01 2.72
C PHE A 48 -0.95 5.47 4.11
N VAL A 49 -1.49 6.10 5.15
CA VAL A 49 -1.34 5.62 6.53
C VAL A 49 -2.41 4.58 6.90
N SER A 50 -3.49 4.50 6.11
CA SER A 50 -4.58 3.56 6.30
C SER A 50 -4.84 2.73 5.04
N PHE A 51 -5.05 1.43 5.23
CA PHE A 51 -5.42 0.51 4.16
C PHE A 51 -6.73 0.93 3.47
N GLY A 52 -7.71 1.42 4.24
CA GLY A 52 -9.00 1.84 3.69
C GLY A 52 -8.89 3.04 2.74
N GLU A 53 -7.93 3.95 2.97
CA GLU A 53 -7.67 5.07 2.05
C GLU A 53 -6.99 4.58 0.77
N ALA A 54 -6.04 3.65 0.89
CA ALA A 54 -5.37 3.03 -0.26
C ALA A 54 -6.37 2.28 -1.16
N ILE A 55 -7.32 1.55 -0.57
CA ILE A 55 -8.38 0.87 -1.32
C ILE A 55 -9.32 1.87 -2.00
N GLN A 56 -9.78 2.90 -1.29
CA GLN A 56 -10.64 3.94 -1.90
C GLN A 56 -9.94 4.64 -3.07
N PHE A 57 -8.64 4.91 -2.94
CA PHE A 57 -7.85 5.45 -4.04
C PHE A 57 -7.79 4.47 -5.20
N MET A 58 -7.50 3.18 -4.94
CA MET A 58 -7.46 2.13 -5.96
C MET A 58 -8.81 1.99 -6.69
N ASP A 59 -9.94 2.03 -5.97
CA ASP A 59 -11.28 2.03 -6.55
C ASP A 59 -11.56 3.26 -7.43
N MET A 60 -11.00 4.42 -7.08
CA MET A 60 -11.15 5.65 -7.86
C MET A 60 -10.30 5.63 -9.15
N VAL A 61 -9.06 5.12 -9.09
CA VAL A 61 -8.17 5.08 -10.25
C VAL A 61 -8.44 3.90 -11.19
N ALA A 62 -8.95 2.79 -10.66
CA ALA A 62 -9.34 1.61 -11.41
C ALA A 62 -10.72 1.13 -10.92
N PRO A 63 -11.79 1.81 -11.35
CA PRO A 63 -13.14 1.37 -11.03
C PRO A 63 -13.35 -0.02 -11.63
N THR A 64 -13.71 -0.99 -10.79
CA THR A 64 -14.19 -2.27 -11.29
C THR A 64 -15.47 -2.00 -12.06
N GLU A 65 -15.42 -2.13 -13.38
CA GLU A 65 -16.61 -2.12 -14.23
C GLU A 65 -17.51 -3.27 -13.79
N ARG A 66 -18.48 -2.99 -12.90
CA ARG A 66 -19.63 -3.86 -12.72
C ARG A 66 -20.47 -3.73 -13.98
N SER A 67 -20.19 -4.57 -14.98
CA SER A 67 -21.17 -4.94 -16.00
C SER A 67 -22.18 -5.92 -15.43
#